data_AF-A0A1A7Y130-F1
#
_entry.id   AF-A0A1A7Y130-F1
#
_cell.length_a   1.000
_cell.length_b   1.000
_cell.length_c   1.000
_cell.angle_alpha   90.00
_cell.angle_beta   90.00
_cell.angle_gamma   90.00
#
_symmetry.space_group_name_H-M   'P 1'
#
loop_
_entity.id
_entity.type
_entity.pdbx_description
1 polymer ?
#
loop_
_entity_poly.entity_id
_entity_poly.type
_entity_poly.pdbx_seq_one_letter_code
_entity_poly.pdbx_strand_id
1 'polypeptide(L)' 'ASLVCAETLRQNCYPGRIVMVTKDSLPPIDKPKLSKVMNVESNSILLRSVDFYQKYAIEMWTGKEVV' A
#
# COMPACT_ATOMS: atom_id res chain seq x y z
N ALA A 1 -5.99 6.38 -1.31
CA ALA A 1 -6.48 6.52 -2.70
C ALA A 1 -5.79 5.52 -3.64
N SER A 2 -4.46 5.54 -3.77
CA SER A 2 -3.71 4.64 -4.66
C SER A 2 -3.95 3.14 -4.42
N LEU A 3 -4.06 2.70 -3.16
CA LEU A 3 -4.36 1.32 -2.79
C LEU A 3 -5.70 0.81 -3.38
N VAL A 4 -6.76 1.58 -3.22
CA VAL A 4 -8.09 1.23 -3.74
C VAL A 4 -8.05 1.13 -5.26
N CYS A 5 -7.31 2.01 -5.94
CA CYS A 5 -7.15 1.96 -7.39
C CYS A 5 -6.47 0.66 -7.86
N ALA A 6 -5.37 0.27 -7.22
CA ALA A 6 -4.68 -0.99 -7.53
C ALA A 6 -5.57 -2.22 -7.28
N GLU A 7 -6.37 -2.19 -6.20
CA GLU A 7 -7.34 -3.25 -5.90
C GLU A 7 -8.43 -3.35 -6.95
N THR A 8 -9.02 -2.23 -7.35
CA THR A 8 -10.04 -2.21 -8.40
C THR A 8 -9.49 -2.73 -9.72
N LEU A 9 -8.26 -2.39 -10.09
CA LEU A 9 -7.62 -2.95 -11.29
C LEU A 9 -7.52 -4.48 -11.23
N ARG A 10 -7.14 -5.05 -10.08
CA ARG A 10 -7.08 -6.51 -9.90
C ARG A 10 -8.45 -7.16 -9.85
N GLN A 11 -9.45 -6.51 -9.25
CA GLN A 11 -10.85 -6.96 -9.28
C GLN A 11 -11.42 -6.98 -10.70
N ASN A 12 -10.98 -6.05 -11.55
CA ASN A 12 -11.34 -6.02 -12.98
C ASN A 12 -10.44 -6.92 -13.85
N CYS A 13 -9.69 -7.84 -13.23
CA CYS A 13 -8.81 -8.78 -13.92
C CYS A 13 -7.79 -8.12 -14.86
N TYR A 14 -7.29 -6.92 -14.50
CA TYR A 14 -6.26 -6.27 -15.29
C TYR A 14 -5.00 -7.16 -15.37
N PRO A 15 -4.58 -7.58 -16.58
CA PRO A 15 -3.47 -8.53 -16.74
C PRO A 15 -2.09 -7.84 -16.69
N GLY A 16 -2.06 -6.51 -16.75
CA GLY A 16 -0.81 -5.77 -16.73
C GLY A 16 -0.12 -5.77 -15.36
N ARG A 17 1.11 -5.28 -15.37
CA ARG A 17 1.91 -5.07 -14.17
C ARG A 17 1.42 -3.82 -13.44
N ILE A 18 1.16 -3.94 -12.14
CA ILE A 18 0.76 -2.82 -11.30
C ILE A 18 1.92 -2.51 -10.36
N VAL A 19 2.48 -1.31 -10.49
CA VAL A 19 3.55 -0.82 -9.61
C VAL A 19 3.03 0.39 -8.85
N MET A 20 3.03 0.28 -7.53
CA MET A 20 2.73 1.37 -6.62
C MET A 20 4.05 1.94 -6.12
N VAL A 21 4.32 3.19 -6.49
CA VAL A 21 5.50 3.92 -6.03
C VAL A 21 5.08 4.87 -4.91
N THR A 22 5.82 4.84 -3.81
CA THR A 22 5.67 5.78 -2.70
C THR A 22 7.02 6.28 -2.25
N LYS A 23 7.09 7.59 -1.94
CA LYS A 23 8.26 8.22 -1.35
C LYS A 23 8.46 7.82 0.12
N ASP A 24 7.39 7.34 0.76
CA ASP A 24 7.44 6.90 2.14
C ASP A 24 8.23 5.59 2.25
N SER A 25 8.96 5.40 3.36
CA SER A 25 9.68 4.16 3.65
C SER A 25 8.75 3.00 4.02
N LEU A 26 7.52 3.33 4.42
CA LEU A 26 6.50 2.38 4.82
C LEU A 26 5.47 2.17 3.69
N PRO A 27 4.85 0.98 3.61
CA PRO A 27 3.70 0.75 2.76
C PRO A 27 2.53 1.68 3.13
N PRO A 28 1.48 1.79 2.30
CA PRO A 28 0.32 2.63 2.59
C PRO A 28 -0.20 2.40 4.01
N ILE A 29 -0.16 3.46 4.83
CA ILE A 29 -0.63 3.45 6.22
C ILE A 29 -1.92 4.24 6.41
N ASP A 30 -2.67 3.84 7.42
CA ASP A 30 -3.86 4.50 7.91
C ASP A 30 -3.47 5.76 8.72
N LYS A 31 -3.33 6.87 8.00
CA LYS A 31 -2.93 8.17 8.56
C LYS A 31 -3.81 8.63 9.76
N PRO A 32 -5.14 8.45 9.75
CA PRO A 32 -5.99 8.69 10.92
C PRO A 32 -5.61 7.92 12.19
N LYS A 33 -5.10 6.68 12.08
CA LYS A 33 -4.71 5.89 13.27
C LYS A 33 -3.49 6.47 13.99
N LEU A 34 -2.57 7.12 13.25
CA LEU A 34 -1.37 7.74 13.81
C LEU A 34 -1.67 8.90 14.78
N SER A 35 -2.76 9.65 14.57
CA SER A 35 -3.08 10.80 15.42
C SER A 35 -4.04 10.48 16.57
N LYS A 36 -4.66 9.30 16.58
CA LYS A 36 -5.70 8.92 17.53
C LYS A 36 -5.35 7.75 18.43
N VAL A 37 -4.35 6.95 18.07
CA VAL A 37 -3.97 5.75 18.83
C VAL A 37 -2.54 5.95 19.31
N MET A 38 -2.34 5.94 20.64
CA MET A 38 -1.07 6.33 21.27
C MET A 38 -0.02 5.18 21.26
N ASN A 39 -0.43 3.95 20.93
CA ASN A 39 0.41 2.76 20.92
C ASN A 39 0.15 1.94 19.65
N VAL A 40 0.58 2.45 18.49
CA VAL A 40 0.31 1.78 17.21
C VAL A 40 1.52 0.98 16.78
N GLU A 41 1.41 -0.34 16.85
CA GLU A 41 2.39 -1.24 16.27
C GLU A 41 2.41 -1.05 14.75
N SER A 42 3.61 -1.03 14.16
CA SER A 42 3.83 -0.73 12.74
C SER A 42 3.04 -1.63 11.78
N ASN A 43 2.66 -2.84 12.21
CA ASN A 43 1.82 -3.75 11.43
C ASN A 43 0.31 -3.40 11.49
N SER A 44 -0.15 -2.74 12.55
CA SER A 44 -1.57 -2.39 12.76
C SER A 44 -2.01 -1.09 12.06
N ILE A 45 -1.04 -0.24 11.71
CA ILE A 45 -1.22 0.97 10.89
C ILE A 45 -1.21 0.69 9.39
N LEU A 46 -0.70 -0.45 8.94
CA LEU A 46 -0.71 -0.78 7.51
C LEU A 46 -2.16 -0.91 7.02
N LEU A 47 -2.49 -0.30 5.88
CA LEU A 47 -3.78 -0.46 5.23
C LEU A 47 -4.00 -1.91 4.76
N ARG A 48 -2.91 -2.58 4.34
CA ARG A 48 -2.87 -4.00 3.95
C ARG A 48 -1.51 -4.60 4.31
N SER A 49 -1.49 -5.91 4.58
CA SER A 49 -0.26 -6.66 4.82
C SER A 49 0.62 -6.72 3.57
N VAL A 50 1.93 -6.89 3.75
CA VAL A 50 2.89 -6.99 2.65
C VAL A 50 2.55 -8.19 1.74
N ASP A 51 2.11 -9.30 2.34
CA ASP A 51 1.68 -10.52 1.65
C ASP A 51 0.50 -10.28 0.69
N PHE A 52 -0.37 -9.31 0.98
CA PHE A 52 -1.47 -8.95 0.08
C PHE A 52 -0.92 -8.51 -1.27
N TYR A 53 0.05 -7.59 -1.27
CA TYR A 53 0.62 -7.07 -2.51
C TYR A 53 1.30 -8.19 -3.31
N GLN A 54 2.02 -9.09 -2.64
CA GLN A 54 2.67 -10.22 -3.29
C GLN A 54 1.65 -11.22 -3.88
N LYS A 55 0.57 -11.53 -3.13
CA LYS A 55 -0.52 -12.40 -3.57
C LYS A 55 -1.24 -11.87 -4.83
N TYR A 56 -1.43 -10.56 -4.92
CA TYR A 56 -2.07 -9.92 -6.06
C TYR A 56 -1.08 -9.40 -7.12
N ALA A 57 0.20 -9.79 -7.05
CA ALA A 57 1.26 -9.32 -7.95
C ALA A 57 1.27 -7.79 -8.11
N ILE A 58 1.03 -7.06 -7.02
CA ILE A 58 1.14 -5.61 -6.95
C ILE A 58 2.55 -5.33 -6.43
N GLU A 59 3.36 -4.64 -7.21
CA GLU A 59 4.69 -4.27 -6.78
C GLU A 59 4.67 -2.99 -5.96
N MET A 60 5.29 -3.03 -4.80
CA MET A 60 5.44 -1.88 -3.92
C MET A 60 6.87 -1.37 -3.97
N TRP A 61 7.06 -0.16 -4.46
CA TRP A 61 8.34 0.54 -4.43
C TRP A 61 8.26 1.63 -3.36
N THR A 62 8.83 1.35 -2.19
CA THR A 62 8.96 2.30 -1.08
C THR A 62 10.27 3.08 -1.19
N GLY A 63 10.32 4.28 -0.61
CA GLY A 63 11.51 5.13 -0.61
C GLY A 63 11.96 5.62 -1.99
N LYS A 64 11.07 5.58 -2.99
CA LYS A 64 11.35 6.10 -4.34
C LYS A 64 10.47 7.30 -4.63
N GLU A 65 11.09 8.40 -5.02
CA GLU A 65 10.41 9.57 -5.54
C GLU A 65 10.37 9.49 -7.07
N VAL A 66 9.23 9.85 -7.66
CA VAL A 66 9.08 9.99 -9.11
C VAL A 66 9.44 11.43 -9.45
N VAL A 67 10.50 11.62 -10.23
CA VAL A 67 11.05 12.92 -10.64
C VAL A 67 10.68 13.21 -12.09
#